data_AF-A0ABD0VZ70-F1
#
_entry.id   AF-A0ABD0VZ70-F1
#
_cell.length_a   1.000
_cell.length_b   1.000
_cell.length_c   1.000
_cell.angle_alpha   90.00
_cell.angle_beta   90.00
_cell.angle_gamma   90.00
#
_symmetry.space_group_name_H-M   'P 1'
#
loop_
_entity.id
_entity.type
_entity.pdbx_description
1 polymer ?
#
loop_
_entity_poly.entity_id
_entity_poly.type
_entity_poly.pdbx_seq_one_letter_code
_entity_poly.pdbx_strand_id
1 'polypeptide(L)'
;MMLSPDQLDADLPWGQPDTEAVMNGIKIECAPMPAEPAEIEGKARSLSMPSLSREEKRRRRRATAKYRSAHATRERIRVEAFNIAFAELRKLLPTLPPDKKLSKIEILRLAICYISYLNHVLDA
;
A
#
# COMPACT_ATOMS: atom_id res chain seq x y z
N MET A 1 -14.30 50.57 17.62
CA MET A 1 -13.20 50.51 16.63
C MET A 1 -13.25 49.13 16.01
N MET A 2 -13.28 49.11 14.68
CA MET A 2 -13.47 47.94 13.84
C MET A 2 -12.29 46.98 13.93
N LEU A 3 -12.56 45.69 14.10
CA LEU A 3 -11.69 44.62 13.58
C LEU A 3 -12.61 43.59 12.94
N SER A 4 -12.72 43.68 11.62
CA SER A 4 -13.21 42.61 10.76
C SER A 4 -12.27 41.41 10.83
N PRO A 5 -12.79 40.18 10.82
CA PRO A 5 -12.13 39.05 10.21
C PRO A 5 -12.82 38.80 8.86
N ASP A 6 -12.22 39.32 7.80
CA ASP A 6 -12.53 38.91 6.43
C ASP A 6 -11.36 38.03 5.99
N GLN A 7 -11.59 36.72 5.87
CA GLN A 7 -11.27 36.00 4.63
C GLN A 7 -11.79 34.55 4.74
N LEU A 8 -12.82 34.30 3.95
CA LEU A 8 -13.31 32.99 3.55
C LEU A 8 -12.28 32.32 2.65
N ASP A 9 -12.03 31.03 2.84
CA ASP A 9 -11.77 30.14 1.71
C ASP A 9 -12.45 28.81 2.00
N ALA A 10 -13.59 28.65 1.32
CA ALA A 10 -14.45 27.49 1.34
C ALA A 10 -13.96 26.45 0.33
N ASP A 11 -14.01 25.20 0.77
CA ASP A 11 -14.44 24.02 0.01
C ASP A 11 -13.83 23.76 -1.37
N LEU A 12 -12.84 22.85 -1.37
CA LEU A 12 -12.49 22.00 -2.50
C LEU A 12 -13.68 21.11 -2.90
N PRO A 13 -14.19 21.16 -4.13
CA PRO A 13 -15.10 20.15 -4.64
C PRO A 13 -14.33 19.08 -5.43
N TRP A 14 -14.40 17.85 -4.93
CA TRP A 14 -14.21 16.66 -5.73
C TRP A 14 -15.35 16.56 -6.75
N GLY A 15 -15.03 16.56 -8.05
CA GLY A 15 -15.99 16.33 -9.13
C GLY A 15 -15.31 15.77 -10.39
N GLN A 16 -15.56 14.49 -10.68
CA GLN A 16 -15.37 13.85 -12.00
C GLN A 16 -16.61 14.11 -12.88
N PRO A 17 -16.65 13.67 -14.14
CA PRO A 17 -15.70 13.75 -15.26
C PRO A 17 -16.35 14.47 -16.47
N ASP A 18 -15.59 14.91 -17.48
CA ASP A 18 -16.15 15.10 -18.83
C ASP A 18 -15.14 14.69 -19.90
N THR A 19 -15.67 13.93 -20.84
CA THR A 19 -15.05 13.45 -22.07
C THR A 19 -14.67 14.62 -23.00
N GLU A 20 -13.68 14.38 -23.85
CA GLU A 20 -13.29 15.22 -25.01
C GLU A 20 -12.26 16.34 -24.75
N ALA A 21 -10.98 15.96 -24.74
CA ALA A 21 -9.90 16.84 -25.20
C ALA A 21 -9.07 16.09 -26.24
N VAL A 22 -9.52 16.29 -27.48
CA VAL A 22 -8.86 15.98 -28.74
C VAL A 22 -7.41 16.49 -28.76
N MET A 23 -6.56 15.67 -29.37
CA MET A 23 -5.22 15.94 -29.93
C MET A 23 -4.77 17.41 -29.88
N ASN A 24 -3.67 17.69 -29.14
CA ASN A 24 -2.44 18.30 -29.67
C ASN A 24 -1.55 18.82 -28.53
N GLY A 25 -0.23 18.63 -28.68
CA GLY A 25 0.76 19.55 -28.10
C GLY A 25 1.69 18.98 -27.04
N ILE A 26 2.68 18.17 -27.43
CA ILE A 26 4.01 18.22 -26.81
C ILE A 26 5.02 18.38 -27.93
N LYS A 27 5.36 19.65 -28.19
CA LYS A 27 6.44 20.08 -29.07
C LYS A 27 7.71 20.14 -28.21
N ILE A 28 8.55 19.11 -28.27
CA ILE A 28 9.91 19.16 -27.74
C ILE A 28 10.82 19.43 -28.93
N GLU A 29 11.25 20.68 -29.09
CA GLU A 29 12.28 21.09 -30.02
C GLU A 29 13.66 20.86 -29.38
N CYS A 30 14.45 19.95 -29.96
CA CYS A 30 15.91 19.95 -29.85
C CYS A 30 16.45 20.10 -31.27
N ALA A 31 17.07 21.25 -31.55
CA ALA A 31 17.68 21.59 -32.83
C ALA A 31 19.16 21.08 -32.91
N PRO A 32 19.87 21.18 -34.04
CA PRO A 32 20.30 20.03 -34.84
C PRO A 32 21.81 19.74 -34.76
N MET A 33 22.18 18.48 -35.01
CA MET A 33 23.57 18.06 -35.25
C MET A 33 23.96 18.30 -36.72
N PRO A 34 25.23 18.66 -37.03
CA PRO A 34 25.65 18.97 -38.39
C PRO A 34 26.17 17.74 -39.15
N ALA A 35 25.91 17.77 -40.46
CA ALA A 35 26.67 17.23 -41.61
C ALA A 35 27.06 15.74 -41.64
N GLU A 36 26.41 15.04 -42.57
CA GLU A 36 26.85 13.88 -43.38
C GLU A 36 28.36 13.91 -43.73
N PRO A 37 29.06 12.75 -43.81
CA PRO A 37 28.99 12.01 -45.07
C PRO A 37 29.07 10.47 -44.99
N ALA A 38 28.63 9.88 -46.11
CA ALA A 38 29.09 8.65 -46.73
C ALA A 38 28.31 7.36 -46.43
N GLU A 39 27.60 6.93 -47.47
CA GLU A 39 26.99 5.62 -47.64
C GLU A 39 28.01 4.49 -47.43
N ILE A 40 27.70 3.60 -46.48
CA ILE A 40 28.08 2.18 -46.55
C ILE A 40 26.88 1.38 -46.04
N GLU A 41 26.31 0.58 -46.93
CA GLU A 41 25.24 -0.38 -46.63
C GLU A 41 25.65 -1.31 -45.49
N GLY A 42 25.00 -1.17 -44.34
CA GLY A 42 25.34 -1.91 -43.13
C GLY A 42 24.10 -2.28 -42.33
N LYS A 43 23.37 -3.28 -42.82
CA LYS A 43 22.53 -4.23 -42.06
C LYS A 43 22.01 -3.69 -40.72
N ALA A 44 20.76 -3.23 -40.67
CA ALA A 44 20.02 -3.00 -39.43
C ALA A 44 20.08 -4.26 -38.54
N ARG A 45 21.09 -4.33 -37.67
CA ARG A 45 21.11 -5.28 -36.57
C ARG A 45 20.03 -4.77 -35.63
N SER A 46 18.91 -5.48 -35.59
CA SER A 46 18.00 -5.40 -34.46
C SER A 46 18.87 -5.51 -33.21
N LEU A 47 18.94 -4.44 -32.42
CA LEU A 47 19.58 -4.50 -31.11
C LEU A 47 18.71 -5.46 -30.30
N SER A 48 19.06 -6.74 -30.34
CA SER A 48 18.41 -7.77 -29.54
C SER A 48 18.66 -7.39 -28.09
N MET A 49 17.67 -6.72 -27.49
CA MET A 49 17.69 -6.44 -26.06
C MET A 49 17.95 -7.77 -25.36
N PRO A 50 18.99 -7.87 -24.50
CA PRO A 50 19.30 -9.10 -23.80
C PRO A 50 18.04 -9.58 -23.11
N SER A 51 17.60 -10.80 -23.43
CA SER A 51 16.43 -11.37 -22.79
C SER A 51 16.74 -11.49 -21.30
N LEU A 52 16.10 -10.65 -20.48
CA LEU A 52 16.30 -10.69 -19.04
C LEU A 52 16.05 -12.11 -18.53
N SER A 53 16.96 -12.57 -17.66
CA SER A 53 16.78 -13.83 -16.95
C SER A 53 15.40 -13.87 -16.28
N ARG A 54 14.85 -15.08 -16.13
CA ARG A 54 13.58 -15.28 -15.42
C ARG A 54 13.58 -14.62 -14.05
N GLU A 55 14.72 -14.63 -13.36
CA GLU A 55 14.88 -14.01 -12.05
C GLU A 55 14.85 -12.48 -12.12
N GLU A 56 15.48 -11.90 -13.14
CA GLU A 56 15.53 -10.45 -13.32
C GLU A 56 14.16 -9.87 -13.71
N LYS A 57 13.39 -10.62 -14.52
CA LYS A 57 11.97 -10.30 -14.79
C LYS A 57 11.13 -10.33 -13.51
N ARG A 58 11.36 -11.29 -12.61
CA ARG A 58 10.68 -11.36 -11.30
C ARG A 58 11.05 -10.17 -10.42
N ARG A 59 12.34 -9.85 -10.33
CA ARG A 59 12.84 -8.70 -9.56
C ARG A 59 12.20 -7.39 -10.05
N ARG A 60 12.18 -7.16 -11.38
CA ARG A 60 11.57 -5.96 -11.97
C ARG A 60 10.07 -5.85 -11.65
N ARG A 61 9.33 -6.97 -11.70
CA ARG A 61 7.91 -6.99 -11.31
C ARG A 61 7.71 -6.65 -9.83
N ARG A 62 8.51 -7.23 -8.94
CA ARG A 62 8.45 -6.94 -7.48
C ARG A 62 8.82 -5.49 -7.15
N ALA A 63 9.70 -4.88 -7.94
CA ALA A 63 10.09 -3.48 -7.83
C ALA A 63 9.05 -2.50 -8.39
N THR A 64 7.94 -2.96 -8.98
CA THR A 64 6.86 -2.04 -9.38
C THR A 64 6.08 -1.55 -8.16
N ALA A 65 5.63 -0.28 -8.20
CA ALA A 65 4.80 0.28 -7.14
C ALA A 65 3.49 -0.52 -6.96
N LYS A 66 2.88 -0.98 -8.06
CA LYS A 66 1.67 -1.82 -8.05
C LYS A 66 1.87 -3.13 -7.28
N TYR A 67 3.00 -3.81 -7.46
CA TYR A 67 3.28 -5.03 -6.71
C TYR A 67 3.46 -4.75 -5.23
N ARG A 68 4.24 -3.71 -4.89
CA ARG A 68 4.47 -3.33 -3.49
C ARG A 68 3.18 -2.93 -2.78
N SER A 69 2.35 -2.09 -3.41
CA SER A 69 1.08 -1.67 -2.82
C SER A 69 0.11 -2.83 -2.64
N ALA A 70 -0.02 -3.70 -3.64
CA ALA A 70 -0.85 -4.91 -3.52
C ALA A 70 -0.38 -5.83 -2.38
N HIS A 71 0.93 -6.02 -2.22
CA HIS A 71 1.49 -6.81 -1.12
C HIS A 71 1.25 -6.15 0.24
N ALA A 72 1.46 -4.84 0.36
CA ALA A 72 1.21 -4.10 1.59
C ALA A 72 -0.28 -4.16 2.00
N THR A 73 -1.20 -4.03 1.05
CA THR A 73 -2.64 -4.16 1.31
C THR A 73 -2.99 -5.56 1.82
N ARG A 74 -2.46 -6.62 1.18
CA ARG A 74 -2.69 -8.00 1.64
C ARG A 74 -2.20 -8.22 3.07
N GLU A 75 -1.01 -7.71 3.39
CA GLU A 75 -0.46 -7.84 4.73
C GLU A 75 -1.27 -7.06 5.76
N ARG A 76 -1.76 -5.87 5.41
CA ARG A 76 -2.67 -5.10 6.27
C ARG A 76 -3.93 -5.88 6.59
N ILE A 77 -4.58 -6.47 5.58
CA ILE A 77 -5.78 -7.31 5.77
C ILE A 77 -5.46 -8.51 6.67
N ARG A 78 -4.32 -9.17 6.46
CA ARG A 78 -3.89 -10.31 7.29
C ARG A 78 -3.73 -9.91 8.76
N VAL A 79 -3.09 -8.76 9.02
CA VAL A 79 -2.89 -8.24 10.38
C VAL A 79 -4.20 -7.77 11.01
N GLU A 80 -5.09 -7.18 10.22
CA GLU A 80 -6.43 -6.78 10.68
C GLU A 80 -7.26 -7.99 11.12
N ALA A 81 -7.32 -9.03 10.29
CA ALA A 81 -7.98 -10.29 10.64
C ALA A 81 -7.42 -10.90 11.93
N PHE A 82 -6.09 -10.88 12.10
CA PHE A 82 -5.43 -11.31 13.34
C PHE A 82 -5.85 -10.45 14.55
N ASN A 83 -5.91 -9.12 14.39
CA ASN A 83 -6.28 -8.22 15.48
C ASN A 83 -7.76 -8.38 15.87
N ILE A 84 -8.66 -8.67 14.91
CA ILE A 84 -10.06 -8.98 15.19
C ILE A 84 -10.17 -10.22 16.08
N ALA A 85 -9.48 -11.31 15.71
CA ALA A 85 -9.46 -12.53 16.52
C ALA A 85 -8.89 -12.26 17.94
N PHE A 86 -7.87 -11.41 18.06
CA PHE A 86 -7.32 -10.99 19.36
C PHE A 86 -8.33 -10.20 20.20
N ALA A 87 -9.13 -9.33 19.57
CA ALA A 87 -10.17 -8.57 20.24
C ALA A 87 -11.33 -9.49 20.68
N GLU A 88 -11.69 -10.48 19.88
CA GLU A 88 -12.69 -11.50 20.27
C GLU A 88 -12.22 -12.32 21.48
N LEU A 89 -10.97 -12.80 21.46
CA LEU A 89 -10.38 -13.47 22.61
C LEU A 89 -10.43 -12.59 23.87
N ARG A 90 -10.06 -11.30 23.76
CA ARG A 90 -10.07 -10.35 24.89
C ARG A 90 -11.45 -10.21 25.54
N LYS A 91 -12.54 -10.27 24.78
CA LYS A 91 -13.91 -10.16 25.32
C LYS A 91 -14.29 -11.32 26.24
N LEU A 92 -13.67 -12.49 26.05
CA LEU A 92 -13.91 -13.68 26.86
C LEU A 92 -13.11 -13.69 28.16
N LEU A 93 -12.11 -12.81 28.30
CA LEU A 93 -11.21 -12.82 29.44
C LEU A 93 -11.75 -11.98 30.60
N PRO A 94 -11.76 -12.53 31.83
CA PRO A 94 -12.19 -11.79 33.01
C PRO A 94 -11.15 -10.74 33.40
N THR A 95 -11.56 -9.47 33.51
CA THR A 95 -10.71 -8.35 33.94
C THR A 95 -11.44 -7.38 34.86
N LEU A 96 -10.72 -6.80 35.82
CA LEU A 96 -11.19 -5.70 36.65
C LEU A 96 -10.26 -4.48 36.45
N PRO A 97 -10.77 -3.32 35.99
CA PRO A 97 -12.11 -3.08 35.44
C PRO A 97 -12.33 -3.79 34.08
N PRO A 98 -13.58 -3.97 33.61
CA PRO A 98 -13.89 -4.72 32.39
C PRO A 98 -13.24 -4.14 31.12
N ASP A 99 -12.99 -2.83 31.10
CA ASP A 99 -12.38 -2.09 30.01
C ASP A 99 -10.84 -1.99 30.11
N LYS A 100 -10.21 -2.73 31.03
CA LYS A 100 -8.75 -2.76 31.17
C LYS A 100 -8.06 -3.07 29.83
N LYS A 101 -7.21 -2.16 29.36
CA LYS A 101 -6.39 -2.41 28.18
C LYS A 101 -5.34 -3.48 28.49
N LEU A 102 -5.33 -4.56 27.72
CA LEU A 102 -4.35 -5.64 27.83
C LEU A 102 -3.48 -5.66 26.57
N SER A 103 -2.18 -5.87 26.75
CA SER A 103 -1.25 -6.17 25.66
C SER A 103 -1.49 -7.58 25.09
N LYS A 104 -0.96 -7.85 23.90
CA LYS A 104 -1.09 -9.17 23.24
C LYS A 104 -0.54 -10.30 24.11
N ILE A 105 0.57 -10.08 24.81
CA ILE A 105 1.15 -11.10 25.69
C ILE A 105 0.30 -11.34 26.94
N GLU A 106 -0.28 -10.29 27.52
CA GLU A 106 -1.18 -10.43 28.68
C GLU A 106 -2.44 -11.18 28.32
N ILE A 107 -3.05 -10.90 27.15
CA ILE A 107 -4.22 -11.63 26.64
C ILE A 107 -3.91 -13.13 26.55
N LEU A 108 -2.77 -13.51 25.97
CA LEU A 108 -2.39 -14.92 25.83
C LEU A 108 -2.17 -15.59 27.19
N ARG A 109 -1.44 -14.93 28.09
CA ARG A 109 -1.19 -15.47 29.44
C ARG A 109 -2.47 -15.64 30.24
N LEU A 110 -3.35 -14.65 30.18
CA LEU A 110 -4.63 -14.67 30.89
C LEU A 110 -5.58 -15.72 30.32
N ALA A 111 -5.60 -15.91 28.99
CA ALA A 111 -6.37 -16.99 28.36
C ALA A 111 -5.93 -18.38 28.84
N ILE A 112 -4.63 -18.64 28.87
CA ILE A 112 -4.08 -19.91 29.39
C ILE A 112 -4.49 -20.11 30.85
N CYS A 113 -4.30 -19.10 31.69
CA CYS A 113 -4.66 -19.15 33.10
C CYS A 113 -6.18 -19.40 33.29
N TYR A 114 -7.01 -18.73 32.49
CA TYR A 114 -8.45 -18.84 32.60
C TYR A 114 -8.97 -20.22 32.16
N ILE A 115 -8.43 -20.78 31.08
CA ILE A 115 -8.75 -22.17 30.68
C ILE A 115 -8.39 -23.15 31.81
N SER A 116 -7.19 -23.04 32.38
CA SER A 116 -6.76 -23.90 33.50
C SER A 116 -7.66 -23.74 34.74
N TYR A 117 -8.08 -22.51 35.05
CA TYR A 117 -9.00 -22.24 36.14
C TYR A 117 -10.37 -22.91 35.90
N LEU A 118 -10.94 -22.75 34.71
CA LEU A 118 -12.23 -23.37 34.38
C LEU A 118 -12.16 -24.90 34.43
N ASN A 119 -11.09 -25.51 33.94
CA ASN A 119 -10.90 -26.96 34.05
C ASN A 119 -10.86 -27.41 35.52
N HIS A 120 -10.12 -26.70 36.38
CA HIS A 120 -10.08 -27.02 37.81
C HIS A 120 -11.46 -26.92 38.50
N VAL A 121 -12.27 -25.92 38.12
CA VAL A 121 -13.64 -25.76 38.63
C VAL A 121 -14.57 -26.87 38.16
N LEU A 122 -14.36 -27.41 36.95
CA LEU A 122 -15.18 -28.48 36.39
C LEU A 122 -14.80 -29.88 36.90
N ASP A 123 -13.53 -30.10 37.26
CA ASP A 123 -13.01 -31.37 37.77
C ASP A 123 -13.22 -31.53 39.31
N ALA A 124 -13.65 -30.46 39.99
CA ALA A 124 -13.94 -30.42 41.42
C ALA A 124 -15.43 -30.67 41.72
#